data_AF-A0A7R9TUM2-F1
#
_entry.id   AF-A0A7R9TUM2-F1
#
_cell.length_a   1.000
_cell.length_b   1.000
_cell.length_c   1.000
_cell.angle_alpha   90.00
_cell.angle_beta   90.00
_cell.angle_gamma   90.00
#
_symmetry.space_group_name_H-M   'P 1'
#
loop_
_entity.id
_entity.type
_entity.pdbx_description
1 polymer ?
#
loop_
_entity_poly.entity_id
_entity_poly.type
_entity_poly.pdbx_seq_one_letter_code
_entity_poly.pdbx_strand_id
1 'polypeptide(L)'
;VGGRAGVEDTITLAVRWRNRASGGGGAGGGEITTSEPKAGGRGGTGGVDAGPARGSFTGAGSSEGHATYTASWVAPKSDVHSQQRWFYLGSGGEVSVDQAHRGYTVASHGAGLASVNPLFWKPTPTAGRFAGQGCYGYLSFSRFVEAVTEIARGAATPRDFDASLATLRKTVASTAILEAGRRSLDAGGAEVALAYADEFSDEPIGFA
;
A
#
# COMPACT_ATOMS: atom_id res chain seq x y z
N VAL A 1 -0.41 -8.62 47.54
CA VAL A 1 -0.07 -7.51 46.61
C VAL A 1 -0.18 -8.08 45.21
N GLY A 2 -1.22 -7.67 44.47
CA GLY A 2 -1.63 -8.31 43.22
C GLY A 2 -0.57 -8.22 42.13
N GLY A 3 -0.36 -9.34 41.42
CA GLY A 3 0.46 -9.38 40.22
C GLY A 3 -0.13 -8.43 39.18
N ARG A 4 0.61 -7.39 38.84
CA ARG A 4 0.33 -6.61 37.64
C ARG A 4 0.46 -7.56 36.46
N ALA A 5 -0.63 -7.76 35.72
CA ALA A 5 -0.55 -8.24 34.35
C ALA A 5 0.53 -7.42 33.64
N GLY A 6 1.51 -8.10 33.05
CA GLY A 6 2.64 -7.44 32.39
C GLY A 6 2.10 -6.45 31.37
N VAL A 7 2.52 -5.18 31.48
CA VAL A 7 2.23 -4.20 30.43
C VAL A 7 3.00 -4.67 29.20
N GLU A 8 2.28 -5.03 28.14
CA GLU A 8 2.88 -5.42 26.87
C GLU A 8 3.45 -4.16 26.20
N ASP A 9 4.70 -3.84 26.51
CA ASP A 9 5.40 -2.68 25.95
C ASP A 9 5.83 -2.89 24.48
N THR A 10 5.65 -4.11 23.97
CA THR A 10 5.88 -4.51 22.59
C THR A 10 4.85 -5.53 22.17
N ILE A 11 4.17 -5.28 21.05
CA ILE A 11 3.18 -6.17 20.44
C ILE A 11 3.71 -6.59 19.07
N THR A 12 3.66 -7.89 18.79
CA THR A 12 3.96 -8.45 17.47
C THR A 12 2.75 -9.22 16.96
N LEU A 13 2.25 -8.83 15.78
CA LEU A 13 1.16 -9.50 15.07
C LEU A 13 1.73 -10.25 13.88
N ALA A 14 1.56 -11.56 13.84
CA ALA A 14 1.82 -12.39 12.67
C ALA A 14 0.52 -12.60 11.90
N VAL A 15 0.48 -12.17 10.65
CA VAL A 15 -0.69 -12.26 9.77
C VAL A 15 -0.34 -13.16 8.60
N ARG A 16 -1.13 -14.22 8.41
CA ARG A 16 -1.12 -15.01 7.18
C ARG A 16 -2.25 -14.55 6.29
N TRP A 17 -1.98 -14.39 5.01
CA TRP A 17 -2.99 -14.12 4.00
C TRP A 17 -2.83 -15.07 2.83
N ARG A 18 -3.95 -15.32 2.16
CA ARG A 18 -3.99 -16.06 0.91
C ARG A 18 -4.82 -15.25 -0.06
N ASN A 19 -4.25 -14.96 -1.23
CA ASN A 19 -4.99 -14.43 -2.35
C ASN A 19 -6.02 -15.50 -2.77
N ARG A 20 -7.30 -15.18 -2.59
CA ARG A 20 -8.40 -16.07 -2.96
C ARG A 20 -8.81 -15.92 -4.43
N ALA A 21 -8.11 -15.11 -5.22
CA ALA A 21 -8.33 -15.04 -6.66
C ALA A 21 -7.82 -16.31 -7.36
N SER A 22 -8.68 -17.32 -7.48
CA SER A 22 -8.53 -18.43 -8.43
C SER A 22 -9.86 -19.11 -8.72
N GLY A 23 -10.51 -18.78 -9.84
CA GLY A 23 -11.71 -19.49 -10.34
C GLY A 23 -12.44 -18.71 -11.45
N GLY A 24 -12.29 -19.10 -12.72
CA GLY A 24 -12.61 -18.28 -13.90
C GLY A 24 -14.09 -17.98 -14.20
N GLY A 25 -14.29 -16.90 -14.97
CA GLY A 25 -15.56 -16.60 -15.64
C GLY A 25 -15.55 -15.26 -16.38
N GLY A 26 -15.15 -15.27 -17.67
CA GLY A 26 -15.43 -14.16 -18.59
C GLY A 26 -14.21 -13.56 -19.28
N ALA A 27 -13.81 -14.15 -20.40
CA ALA A 27 -13.08 -13.42 -21.44
C ALA A 27 -13.96 -12.27 -21.96
N GLY A 28 -13.83 -11.09 -21.34
CA GLY A 28 -14.28 -9.83 -21.87
C GLY A 28 -13.06 -9.06 -22.34
N GLY A 29 -12.72 -9.19 -23.62
CA GLY A 29 -11.68 -8.40 -24.25
C GLY A 29 -11.98 -6.91 -24.10
N GLY A 30 -11.29 -6.26 -23.17
CA GLY A 30 -11.11 -4.82 -23.14
C GLY A 30 -9.74 -4.50 -23.72
N GLU A 31 -9.60 -4.69 -25.03
CA GLU A 31 -8.50 -4.09 -25.77
C GLU A 31 -8.62 -2.57 -25.59
N ILE A 32 -7.73 -1.96 -24.81
CA ILE A 32 -7.52 -0.50 -24.90
C ILE A 32 -6.81 -0.30 -26.24
N THR A 33 -7.62 -0.22 -27.31
CA THR A 33 -7.19 0.29 -28.60
C THR A 33 -6.94 1.77 -28.45
N THR A 34 -5.69 2.16 -28.20
CA THR A 34 -5.27 3.52 -28.55
C THR A 34 -5.16 3.57 -30.07
N SER A 35 -6.22 4.01 -30.73
CA SER A 35 -6.17 4.36 -32.14
C SER A 35 -5.12 5.44 -32.36
N GLU A 36 -3.99 5.07 -32.96
CA GLU A 36 -3.05 6.03 -33.53
C GLU A 36 -3.74 6.85 -34.64
N PRO A 37 -3.63 8.19 -34.66
CA PRO A 37 -3.77 8.92 -35.90
C PRO A 37 -2.46 8.79 -36.69
N LYS A 38 -2.52 8.08 -37.81
CA LYS A 38 -1.41 7.95 -38.77
C LYS A 38 -1.36 9.18 -39.69
N ALA A 39 -0.38 10.05 -39.48
CA ALA A 39 0.27 10.94 -40.46
C ALA A 39 1.28 11.80 -39.69
N GLY A 40 2.56 11.97 -40.01
CA GLY A 40 3.40 11.67 -41.15
C GLY A 40 4.59 12.65 -41.05
N GLY A 41 5.83 12.19 -41.23
CA GLY A 41 6.95 13.06 -41.61
C GLY A 41 7.90 13.59 -40.52
N ARG A 42 8.96 12.79 -40.26
CA ARG A 42 10.39 13.14 -40.09
C ARG A 42 10.82 14.23 -39.08
N GLY A 43 11.62 13.79 -38.08
CA GLY A 43 12.83 14.53 -37.65
C GLY A 43 13.25 14.42 -36.18
N GLY A 44 14.20 13.52 -35.87
CA GLY A 44 15.34 13.83 -34.97
C GLY A 44 15.19 13.78 -33.44
N THR A 45 15.57 12.63 -32.87
CA THR A 45 16.46 12.42 -31.69
C THR A 45 16.11 13.03 -30.32
N GLY A 46 15.78 12.14 -29.37
CA GLY A 46 15.84 12.39 -27.93
C GLY A 46 15.17 11.26 -27.15
N GLY A 47 15.88 10.16 -26.93
CA GLY A 47 15.37 8.98 -26.22
C GLY A 47 14.96 9.34 -24.80
N VAL A 48 13.66 9.27 -24.54
CA VAL A 48 13.09 9.23 -23.18
C VAL A 48 13.14 7.77 -22.76
N ASP A 49 13.97 7.48 -21.75
CA ASP A 49 13.98 6.19 -21.07
C ASP A 49 12.54 5.84 -20.67
N ALA A 50 12.00 4.82 -21.33
CA ALA A 50 10.77 4.19 -20.94
C ALA A 50 11.00 3.63 -19.53
N GLY A 51 10.41 4.29 -18.52
CA GLY A 51 10.33 3.73 -17.18
C GLY A 51 9.82 2.30 -17.24
N PRO A 52 10.26 1.41 -16.34
CA PRO A 52 9.95 -0.01 -16.44
C PRO A 52 8.45 -0.19 -16.55
N ALA A 53 8.03 -0.92 -17.59
CA ALA A 53 6.65 -1.30 -17.81
C ALA A 53 6.06 -1.77 -16.48
N ARG A 54 4.89 -1.23 -16.11
CA ARG A 54 4.13 -1.71 -14.96
C ARG A 54 3.83 -3.18 -15.20
N GLY A 55 4.68 -4.04 -14.65
CA GLY A 55 4.53 -5.49 -14.74
C GLY A 55 3.17 -5.86 -14.15
N SER A 56 2.28 -6.32 -15.02
CA SER A 56 1.04 -6.95 -14.63
C SER A 56 1.38 -8.20 -13.84
N PHE A 57 1.09 -8.20 -12.54
CA PHE A 57 1.22 -9.37 -11.66
C PHE A 57 0.09 -10.36 -11.95
N THR A 58 0.13 -11.04 -13.09
CA THR A 58 -0.81 -12.13 -13.43
C THR A 58 -0.13 -13.47 -13.24
N GLY A 59 0.08 -13.85 -11.98
CA GLY A 59 0.41 -15.23 -11.60
C GLY A 59 -0.89 -16.01 -11.35
N ALA A 60 -1.16 -17.04 -12.14
CA ALA A 60 -2.38 -17.85 -12.12
C ALA A 60 -2.47 -18.86 -10.94
N GLY A 61 -1.87 -18.54 -9.79
CA GLY A 61 -1.91 -19.37 -8.58
C GLY A 61 -2.28 -18.54 -7.36
N SER A 62 -3.00 -19.14 -6.40
CA SER A 62 -3.31 -18.47 -5.12
C SER A 62 -2.01 -18.05 -4.45
N SER A 63 -1.73 -16.74 -4.41
CA SER A 63 -0.54 -16.22 -3.75
C SER A 63 -0.73 -16.27 -2.24
N GLU A 64 0.11 -17.00 -1.52
CA GLU A 64 0.13 -16.95 -0.05
C GLU A 64 1.20 -15.97 0.41
N GLY A 65 0.96 -15.34 1.55
CA GLY A 65 1.93 -14.46 2.16
C GLY A 65 1.81 -14.41 3.66
N HIS A 66 2.91 -14.00 4.28
CA HIS A 66 3.03 -13.78 5.71
C HIS A 66 3.53 -12.35 5.94
N ALA A 67 2.99 -11.70 6.94
CA ALA A 67 3.42 -10.38 7.38
C ALA A 67 3.58 -10.38 8.89
N THR A 68 4.61 -9.68 9.36
CA THR A 68 4.84 -9.45 10.78
C THR A 68 4.79 -7.96 11.03
N TYR A 69 3.91 -7.53 11.92
CA TYR A 69 3.79 -6.14 12.35
C TYR A 69 4.24 -6.05 13.79
N THR A 70 5.25 -5.23 14.07
CA THR A 70 5.73 -5.01 15.44
C THR A 70 5.55 -3.55 15.82
N ALA A 71 4.89 -3.31 16.95
CA ALA A 71 4.81 -2.01 17.58
C ALA A 71 5.47 -2.08 18.96
N SER A 72 6.40 -1.17 19.24
CA SER A 72 7.15 -1.14 20.50
C SER A 72 7.32 0.29 20.98
N TRP A 73 7.10 0.50 22.28
CA TRP A 73 7.28 1.79 22.96
C TRP A 73 8.48 1.79 23.90
N VAL A 74 9.21 0.67 23.96
CA VAL A 74 10.44 0.49 24.76
C VAL A 74 11.70 0.46 23.90
N ALA A 75 11.61 0.96 22.67
CA ALA A 75 12.78 1.13 21.83
C ALA A 75 13.84 1.99 22.55
N PRO A 76 15.12 1.60 22.52
CA PRO A 76 16.19 2.37 23.13
C PRO A 76 16.28 3.76 22.47
N LYS A 77 16.89 4.71 23.18
CA LYS A 77 17.18 6.04 22.62
C LYS A 77 17.91 5.88 21.28
N SER A 78 17.36 6.53 20.26
CA SER A 78 17.92 6.59 18.90
C SER A 78 18.02 8.03 18.45
N ASP A 79 18.69 8.23 17.33
CA ASP A 79 18.78 9.46 16.55
C ASP A 79 17.41 10.07 16.15
N VAL A 80 16.33 9.28 16.13
CA VAL A 80 14.97 9.74 15.82
C VAL A 80 13.97 9.36 16.91
N HIS A 81 12.89 10.14 17.02
CA HIS A 81 11.80 9.88 17.96
C HIS A 81 10.87 8.73 17.56
N SER A 82 10.83 8.39 16.27
CA SER A 82 9.98 7.32 15.72
C SER A 82 10.75 6.62 14.62
N GLN A 83 10.80 5.29 14.68
CA GLN A 83 11.38 4.44 13.65
C GLN A 83 10.28 3.60 13.02
N GLN A 84 9.89 3.96 11.80
CA GLN A 84 8.96 3.16 11.01
C GLN A 84 9.71 2.53 9.85
N ARG A 85 9.68 1.20 9.80
CA ARG A 85 10.30 0.40 8.74
C ARG A 85 9.24 -0.45 8.07
N TRP A 86 9.38 -0.62 6.77
CA TRP A 86 8.58 -1.54 6.00
C TRP A 86 9.49 -2.34 5.09
N PHE A 87 9.31 -3.65 5.10
CA PHE A 87 10.05 -4.57 4.26
C PHE A 87 9.08 -5.50 3.57
N TYR A 88 9.25 -5.67 2.27
CA TYR A 88 8.51 -6.60 1.46
C TYR A 88 9.49 -7.42 0.63
N LEU A 89 9.28 -8.73 0.64
CA LEU A 89 9.99 -9.68 -0.21
C LEU A 89 8.95 -10.49 -0.99
N GLY A 90 9.08 -10.48 -2.30
CA GLY A 90 8.29 -11.31 -3.21
C GLY A 90 9.18 -12.05 -4.19
N SER A 91 8.58 -12.92 -5.01
CA SER A 91 9.31 -13.71 -6.01
C SER A 91 10.08 -12.86 -7.03
N GLY A 92 9.59 -11.66 -7.33
CA GLY A 92 10.22 -10.75 -8.29
C GLY A 92 11.34 -9.88 -7.72
N GLY A 93 11.45 -9.76 -6.39
CA GLY A 93 12.36 -8.82 -5.75
C GLY A 93 11.91 -8.37 -4.36
N GLU A 94 12.60 -7.39 -3.83
CA GLU A 94 12.37 -6.83 -2.50
C GLU A 94 12.26 -5.31 -2.52
N VAL A 95 11.56 -4.78 -1.52
CA VAL A 95 11.48 -3.35 -1.23
C VAL A 95 11.73 -3.15 0.25
N SER A 96 12.61 -2.21 0.58
CA SER A 96 12.87 -1.79 1.95
C SER A 96 12.69 -0.29 2.08
N VAL A 97 11.97 0.11 3.13
CA VAL A 97 11.64 1.50 3.42
C VAL A 97 12.02 1.81 4.85
N ASP A 98 12.80 2.87 5.02
CA ASP A 98 13.21 3.42 6.31
C ASP A 98 12.74 4.88 6.39
N GLN A 99 11.67 5.11 7.14
CA GLN A 99 11.09 6.45 7.27
C GLN A 99 12.04 7.43 7.97
N ALA A 100 12.84 6.97 8.93
CA ALA A 100 13.72 7.81 9.75
C ALA A 100 14.84 8.43 8.89
N HIS A 101 15.40 7.62 8.01
CA HIS A 101 16.52 8.02 7.14
C HIS A 101 16.06 8.39 5.73
N ARG A 102 14.74 8.48 5.52
CA ARG A 102 14.11 8.63 4.20
C ARG A 102 14.58 7.57 3.20
N GLY A 103 15.02 6.41 3.66
CA GLY A 103 15.54 5.34 2.80
C GLY A 103 14.41 4.65 2.03
N TYR A 104 14.61 4.46 0.74
CA TYR A 104 13.75 3.62 -0.09
C TYR A 104 14.63 2.85 -1.07
N THR A 105 14.73 1.54 -0.87
CA THR A 105 15.50 0.66 -1.76
C THR A 105 14.59 -0.38 -2.40
N VAL A 106 14.88 -0.69 -3.65
CA VAL A 106 14.22 -1.76 -4.42
C VAL A 106 15.32 -2.62 -4.98
N ALA A 107 15.22 -3.94 -4.80
CA ALA A 107 16.02 -4.87 -5.56
C ALA A 107 15.11 -5.74 -6.42
N SER A 108 15.45 -5.91 -7.70
CA SER A 108 14.72 -6.80 -8.60
C SER A 108 15.68 -7.69 -9.37
N HIS A 109 15.20 -8.86 -9.80
CA HIS A 109 16.00 -9.80 -10.58
C HIS A 109 16.56 -9.18 -11.87
N GLY A 110 15.82 -8.28 -12.51
CA GLY A 110 16.20 -7.68 -13.79
C GLY A 110 17.08 -6.42 -13.68
N ALA A 111 16.92 -5.61 -12.62
CA ALA A 111 17.57 -4.30 -12.51
C ALA A 111 18.54 -4.18 -11.33
N GLY A 112 18.69 -5.21 -10.50
CA GLY A 112 19.53 -5.17 -9.30
C GLY A 112 19.00 -4.22 -8.23
N LEU A 113 19.87 -3.79 -7.32
CA LEU A 113 19.56 -2.89 -6.22
C LEU A 113 19.56 -1.43 -6.69
N ALA A 114 18.47 -0.71 -6.42
CA ALA A 114 18.32 0.72 -6.64
C ALA A 114 17.90 1.42 -5.35
N SER A 115 18.54 2.54 -5.04
CA SER A 115 18.07 3.50 -4.03
C SER A 115 17.18 4.52 -4.74
N VAL A 116 15.87 4.39 -4.56
CA VAL A 116 14.89 5.25 -5.24
C VAL A 116 14.77 6.54 -4.44
N ASN A 117 14.86 7.65 -5.17
CA ASN A 117 14.91 9.02 -4.68
C ASN A 117 14.33 9.27 -3.27
N PRO A 118 15.21 9.27 -2.24
CA PRO A 118 14.82 9.36 -0.82
C PRO A 118 14.35 10.76 -0.41
N LEU A 119 14.54 11.78 -1.25
CA LEU A 119 14.28 13.17 -0.86
C LEU A 119 12.83 13.62 -1.12
N PHE A 120 11.98 12.77 -1.71
CA PHE A 120 10.62 13.13 -2.18
C PHE A 120 10.61 14.41 -3.04
N TRP A 121 11.74 14.71 -3.66
CA TRP A 121 11.97 15.90 -4.44
C TRP A 121 12.28 15.46 -5.85
N LYS A 122 11.53 15.93 -6.84
CA LYS A 122 11.90 15.80 -8.24
C LYS A 122 12.74 17.01 -8.66
N PRO A 123 14.08 16.93 -8.69
CA PRO A 123 14.91 18.03 -9.18
C PRO A 123 14.72 18.25 -10.68
N THR A 124 14.31 17.21 -11.42
CA THR A 124 14.05 17.28 -12.86
C THR A 124 12.83 18.15 -13.14
N PRO A 125 12.99 19.26 -13.90
CA PRO A 125 11.88 20.11 -14.29
C PRO A 125 10.81 19.31 -15.05
N THR A 126 9.54 19.60 -14.80
CA THR A 126 8.44 19.08 -15.61
C THR A 126 7.94 20.22 -16.47
N ALA A 127 7.97 20.07 -17.81
CA ALA A 127 7.64 21.12 -18.76
C ALA A 127 8.40 22.45 -18.53
N GLY A 128 9.69 22.36 -18.21
CA GLY A 128 10.55 23.53 -17.99
C GLY A 128 10.28 24.29 -16.68
N ARG A 129 9.40 23.78 -15.81
CA ARG A 129 9.10 24.38 -14.50
C ARG A 129 9.66 23.52 -13.36
N PHE A 130 10.02 24.18 -12.26
CA PHE A 130 10.36 23.53 -11.01
C PHE A 130 9.19 22.64 -10.56
N ALA A 131 9.43 21.33 -10.47
CA ALA A 131 8.41 20.35 -10.08
C ALA A 131 8.21 20.29 -8.55
N GLY A 132 9.16 20.82 -7.78
CA GLY A 132 9.05 20.98 -6.33
C GLY A 132 8.94 19.69 -5.53
N GLN A 133 8.44 19.85 -4.31
CA GLN A 133 8.16 18.77 -3.37
C GLN A 133 6.64 18.54 -3.35
N GLY A 134 6.19 17.46 -3.98
CA GLY A 134 4.79 17.01 -3.92
C GLY A 134 4.48 16.35 -2.57
N CYS A 135 4.73 17.07 -1.47
CA CYS A 135 4.56 16.55 -0.13
C CYS A 135 3.10 16.17 0.14
N TYR A 136 2.94 15.02 0.78
CA TYR A 136 1.65 14.41 1.06
C TYR A 136 0.74 15.25 1.98
N GLY A 137 1.30 16.07 2.87
CA GLY A 137 0.55 16.79 3.92
C GLY A 137 -0.55 17.71 3.37
N TYR A 138 -0.18 18.84 2.76
CA TYR A 138 -1.16 19.83 2.31
C TYR A 138 -2.04 19.32 1.16
N LEU A 139 -1.49 18.46 0.29
CA LEU A 139 -2.24 17.88 -0.82
C LEU A 139 -3.37 16.98 -0.32
N SER A 140 -3.12 16.16 0.70
CA SER A 140 -4.16 15.30 1.29
C SER A 140 -5.30 16.12 1.89
N PHE A 141 -4.98 17.21 2.59
CA PHE A 141 -6.00 18.12 3.12
C PHE A 141 -6.78 18.83 2.01
N SER A 142 -6.11 19.31 0.95
CA SER A 142 -6.79 19.91 -0.21
C SER A 142 -7.78 18.93 -0.84
N ARG A 143 -7.32 17.70 -1.12
CA ARG A 143 -8.17 16.66 -1.72
C ARG A 143 -9.34 16.27 -0.83
N PHE A 144 -9.14 16.24 0.49
CA PHE A 144 -10.23 16.00 1.43
C PHE A 144 -11.29 17.12 1.38
N VAL A 145 -10.88 18.39 1.40
CA VAL A 145 -11.80 19.53 1.34
C VAL A 145 -12.55 19.59 0.01
N GLU A 146 -11.86 19.30 -1.10
CA GLU A 146 -12.47 19.15 -2.43
C GLU A 146 -13.55 18.07 -2.42
N ALA A 147 -13.24 16.87 -1.91
CA ALA A 147 -14.20 15.76 -1.82
C ALA A 147 -15.44 16.11 -0.98
N VAL A 148 -15.25 16.73 0.19
CA VAL A 148 -16.36 17.20 1.04
C VAL A 148 -17.25 18.19 0.29
N THR A 149 -16.64 19.09 -0.48
CA THR A 149 -17.38 20.09 -1.27
C THR A 149 -18.21 19.45 -2.38
N GLU A 150 -17.66 18.46 -3.09
CA GLU A 150 -18.37 17.72 -4.13
C GLU A 150 -19.55 16.92 -3.55
N ILE A 151 -19.36 16.26 -2.41
CA ILE A 151 -20.41 15.53 -1.71
C ILE A 151 -21.51 16.48 -1.22
N ALA A 152 -21.15 17.62 -0.61
CA ALA A 152 -22.11 18.60 -0.12
C ALA A 152 -22.99 19.19 -1.25
N ARG A 153 -22.47 19.22 -2.48
CA ARG A 153 -23.20 19.67 -3.69
C ARG A 153 -23.97 18.55 -4.38
N GLY A 154 -23.90 17.31 -3.89
CA GLY A 154 -24.52 16.14 -4.52
C GLY A 154 -23.85 15.69 -5.82
N ALA A 155 -22.62 16.15 -6.10
CA ALA A 155 -21.87 15.78 -7.30
C ALA A 155 -21.10 14.46 -7.16
N ALA A 156 -20.86 14.01 -5.93
CA ALA A 156 -20.16 12.77 -5.63
C ALA A 156 -20.68 12.14 -4.32
N THR A 157 -20.28 10.90 -4.08
CA THR A 157 -20.53 10.13 -2.86
C THR A 157 -19.20 9.75 -2.21
N PRO A 158 -19.17 9.41 -0.91
CA PRO A 158 -17.94 8.95 -0.26
C PRO A 158 -17.24 7.79 -0.98
N ARG A 159 -18.02 6.91 -1.63
CA ARG A 159 -17.50 5.75 -2.36
C ARG A 159 -16.63 6.13 -3.55
N ASP A 160 -16.91 7.26 -4.19
CA ASP A 160 -16.16 7.75 -5.34
C ASP A 160 -14.70 8.11 -4.97
N PHE A 161 -14.42 8.26 -3.67
CA PHE A 161 -13.09 8.59 -3.15
C PHE A 161 -12.37 7.42 -2.47
N ASP A 162 -12.94 6.21 -2.45
CA ASP A 162 -12.33 5.03 -1.79
C ASP A 162 -10.96 4.64 -2.38
N ALA A 163 -10.69 5.03 -3.64
CA ALA A 163 -9.41 4.77 -4.32
C ALA A 163 -8.35 5.87 -4.09
N SER A 164 -8.74 7.04 -3.60
CA SER A 164 -7.87 8.23 -3.54
C SER A 164 -7.72 8.82 -2.14
N LEU A 165 -8.65 8.54 -1.23
CA LEU A 165 -8.63 9.00 0.15
C LEU A 165 -8.70 7.83 1.15
N ALA A 166 -8.23 8.08 2.37
CA ALA A 166 -8.36 7.15 3.49
C ALA A 166 -9.78 7.19 4.07
N THR A 167 -10.74 6.57 3.39
CA THR A 167 -12.13 6.50 3.84
C THR A 167 -12.31 5.48 4.98
N LEU A 168 -13.38 5.62 5.76
CA LEU A 168 -13.72 4.68 6.84
C LEU A 168 -13.87 3.23 6.34
N ARG A 169 -14.37 3.03 5.11
CA ARG A 169 -14.46 1.70 4.51
C ARG A 169 -13.09 1.03 4.41
N LYS A 170 -12.07 1.79 4.01
CA LYS A 170 -10.68 1.28 3.89
C LYS A 170 -10.05 0.95 5.24
N THR A 171 -10.60 1.44 6.36
CA THR A 171 -10.10 1.13 7.71
C THR A 171 -10.72 -0.12 8.32
N VAL A 172 -11.77 -0.69 7.73
CA VAL A 172 -12.46 -1.88 8.28
C VAL A 172 -11.49 -3.07 8.39
N ALA A 173 -10.75 -3.37 7.32
CA ALA A 173 -9.81 -4.49 7.29
C ALA A 173 -8.67 -4.34 8.32
N SER A 174 -8.06 -3.16 8.42
CA SER A 174 -7.01 -2.91 9.42
C SER A 174 -7.53 -2.99 10.84
N THR A 175 -8.73 -2.49 11.09
CA THR A 175 -9.39 -2.57 12.40
C THR A 175 -9.70 -4.02 12.77
N ALA A 176 -10.18 -4.83 11.82
CA ALA A 176 -10.42 -6.26 12.04
C ALA A 176 -9.13 -7.02 12.38
N ILE A 177 -7.99 -6.68 11.76
CA ILE A 177 -6.68 -7.26 12.10
C ILE A 177 -6.28 -6.89 13.54
N LEU A 178 -6.47 -5.64 13.95
CA LEU A 178 -6.16 -5.20 15.32
C LEU A 178 -7.04 -5.91 16.36
N GLU A 179 -8.33 -6.05 16.07
CA GLU A 179 -9.27 -6.79 16.92
C GLU A 179 -8.93 -8.28 17.00
N ALA A 180 -8.57 -8.92 15.87
CA ALA A 180 -8.06 -10.29 15.86
C ALA A 180 -6.80 -10.43 16.72
N GLY A 181 -5.89 -9.45 16.64
CA GLY A 181 -4.69 -9.39 17.48
C GLY A 181 -5.02 -9.32 18.97
N ARG A 182 -5.98 -8.46 19.37
CA ARG A 182 -6.41 -8.36 20.77
C ARG A 182 -7.01 -9.68 21.27
N ARG A 183 -7.90 -10.31 20.49
CA ARG A 183 -8.51 -11.61 20.81
C ARG A 183 -7.47 -12.72 20.93
N SER A 184 -6.50 -12.73 20.02
CA SER A 184 -5.38 -13.68 20.05
C SER A 184 -4.61 -13.58 21.36
N LEU A 185 -4.25 -12.36 21.78
CA LEU A 185 -3.54 -12.12 23.03
C LEU A 185 -4.36 -12.56 24.25
N ASP A 186 -5.66 -12.24 24.28
CA ASP A 186 -6.56 -12.65 25.37
C ASP A 186 -6.73 -14.19 25.44
N ALA A 187 -6.54 -14.88 24.31
CA ALA A 187 -6.56 -16.33 24.19
C ALA A 187 -5.17 -16.99 24.24
N GLY A 188 -4.15 -16.29 24.76
CA GLY A 188 -2.81 -16.85 24.94
C GLY A 188 -2.00 -17.03 23.64
N GLY A 189 -2.26 -16.18 22.64
CA GLY A 189 -1.59 -16.19 21.34
C GLY A 189 -2.22 -17.15 20.31
N ALA A 190 -3.48 -17.55 20.51
CA ALA A 190 -4.19 -18.43 19.57
C ALA A 190 -4.42 -17.75 18.21
N GLU A 191 -4.45 -18.54 17.13
CA GLU A 191 -4.79 -18.03 15.80
C GLU A 191 -6.27 -17.58 15.77
N VAL A 192 -6.53 -16.43 15.14
CA VAL A 192 -7.89 -15.89 14.96
C VAL A 192 -8.11 -15.66 13.48
N ALA A 193 -9.08 -16.37 12.89
CA ALA A 193 -9.40 -16.26 11.48
C ALA A 193 -10.43 -15.14 11.24
N LEU A 194 -10.20 -14.32 10.21
CA LEU A 194 -11.20 -13.36 9.74
C LEU A 194 -12.20 -14.07 8.81
N ALA A 195 -13.49 -13.90 9.10
CA ALA A 195 -14.58 -14.40 8.28
C ALA A 195 -14.96 -13.37 7.22
N TYR A 196 -15.22 -13.85 6.00
CA TYR A 196 -15.65 -13.06 4.85
C TYR A 196 -16.97 -13.66 4.33
N ALA A 197 -17.83 -12.83 3.73
CA ALA A 197 -19.12 -13.29 3.23
C ALA A 197 -18.99 -14.34 2.13
N ASP A 198 -18.01 -14.14 1.25
CA ASP A 198 -17.67 -15.03 0.14
C ASP A 198 -16.20 -14.82 -0.27
N GLU A 199 -15.77 -15.54 -1.30
CA GLU A 199 -14.39 -15.53 -1.81
C GLU A 199 -13.98 -14.25 -2.54
N PHE A 200 -14.94 -13.39 -2.90
CA PHE A 200 -14.73 -12.13 -3.59
C PHE A 200 -14.86 -10.91 -2.65
N SER A 201 -15.39 -11.09 -1.44
CA SER A 201 -15.54 -10.04 -0.43
C SER A 201 -14.19 -9.56 0.08
N ASP A 202 -13.97 -8.25 0.03
CA ASP A 202 -12.80 -7.56 0.61
C ASP A 202 -13.07 -7.05 2.04
N GLU A 203 -14.33 -7.04 2.47
CA GLU A 203 -14.76 -6.62 3.79
C GLU A 203 -14.96 -7.83 4.73
N PRO A 204 -14.28 -7.87 5.90
CA PRO A 204 -14.49 -8.90 6.89
C PRO A 204 -15.85 -8.71 7.59
N ILE A 205 -16.59 -9.80 7.76
CA ILE A 205 -17.92 -9.82 8.41
C ILE A 205 -17.86 -10.31 9.86
N GLY A 206 -16.71 -10.81 10.30
CA GLY A 206 -16.52 -11.32 11.65
C GLY A 206 -15.26 -12.15 11.82
N PHE A 207 -15.31 -13.07 12.78
CA PHE A 207 -14.21 -13.94 13.16
C PHE A 207 -14.70 -15.39 13.18
N ALA A 208 -13.84 -16.34 12.82
CA ALA A 208 -14.10 -17.78 12.83
C ALA A 208 -13.23 -18.50 13.86
#